data_AF-A0A2K3NT05-F1
#
_entry.id   AF-A0A2K3NT05-F1
#
_cell.length_a   1.000
_cell.length_b   1.000
_cell.length_c   1.000
_cell.angle_alpha   90.00
_cell.angle_beta   90.00
_cell.angle_gamma   90.00
#
_symmetry.space_group_name_H-M   'P 1'
#
loop_
_entity.id
_entity.type
_entity.pdbx_description
1 polymer ?
#
loop_
_entity_poly.entity_id
_entity_poly.type
_entity_poly.pdbx_seq_one_letter_code
_entity_poly.pdbx_strand_id
1 'polypeptide(L)'
;MFTSSSIPFHAPTIHHSLSSTTTHSFSFLPHNNNLILHLRTPSFLRPPPLNPSPPSIFTVSAKSSTPDKASEQKWVHEGLITESLPNGMFRVRLDNEDLILGYISGKIRKNFVRILPGDRVRVEVSRYDSSKGRIIYRIRNTPGSNSS
;
A
#
# COMPACT_ATOMS: atom_id res chain seq x y z
N MET A 1 42.99 -4.13 -50.13
CA MET A 1 43.67 -5.10 -49.25
C MET A 1 43.76 -4.49 -47.86
N PHE A 2 42.83 -4.80 -46.95
CA PHE A 2 43.04 -4.72 -45.50
C PHE A 2 42.12 -5.74 -44.83
N THR A 3 42.69 -6.48 -43.90
CA THR A 3 42.34 -7.84 -43.47
C THR A 3 41.32 -7.84 -42.33
N SER A 4 40.27 -8.65 -42.44
CA SER A 4 39.32 -8.92 -41.36
C SER A 4 39.94 -9.80 -40.28
N SER A 5 40.24 -9.24 -39.11
CA SER A 5 40.65 -10.03 -37.94
C SER A 5 39.42 -10.47 -37.14
N SER A 6 39.06 -11.74 -37.31
CA SER A 6 38.05 -12.47 -36.52
C SER A 6 38.56 -12.68 -35.09
N ILE A 7 37.77 -12.29 -34.09
CA ILE A 7 38.04 -12.54 -32.68
C ILE A 7 37.23 -13.79 -32.25
N PRO A 8 37.85 -14.86 -31.73
CA PRO A 8 37.13 -16.04 -31.28
C PRO A 8 36.47 -15.82 -29.91
N PHE A 9 35.18 -16.10 -29.85
CA PHE A 9 34.32 -16.08 -28.67
C PHE A 9 34.67 -17.28 -27.76
N HIS A 10 35.05 -17.03 -26.50
CA HIS A 10 35.34 -18.09 -25.52
C HIS A 10 34.17 -18.19 -24.54
N ALA A 11 33.41 -19.27 -24.60
CA ALA A 11 32.33 -19.56 -23.66
C ALA A 11 32.88 -20.40 -22.48
N PRO A 12 32.70 -19.97 -21.22
CA PRO A 12 33.00 -20.83 -20.07
C PRO A 12 31.85 -21.79 -19.78
N THR A 13 32.13 -23.09 -19.88
CA THR A 13 31.27 -24.21 -19.48
C THR A 13 31.34 -24.44 -17.96
N ILE A 14 30.18 -24.27 -17.30
CA ILE A 14 29.56 -25.08 -16.22
C ILE A 14 30.47 -25.74 -15.16
N HIS A 15 30.18 -25.53 -13.86
CA HIS A 15 29.58 -26.57 -12.97
C HIS A 15 29.52 -26.09 -11.51
N HIS A 16 28.33 -25.87 -10.95
CA HIS A 16 28.15 -25.88 -9.50
C HIS A 16 26.91 -26.68 -9.09
N SER A 17 27.19 -27.58 -8.16
CA SER A 17 26.44 -28.71 -7.64
C SER A 17 25.13 -28.35 -6.93
N LEU A 18 24.13 -29.18 -7.18
CA LEU A 18 22.93 -29.36 -6.37
C LEU A 18 23.32 -29.73 -4.93
N SER A 19 22.79 -29.01 -3.94
CA SER A 19 22.81 -29.43 -2.53
C SER A 19 21.44 -29.21 -1.88
N SER A 20 20.77 -30.34 -1.64
CA SER A 20 20.08 -30.67 -0.39
C SER A 20 18.76 -29.96 -0.07
N THR A 21 17.67 -30.61 -0.46
CA THR A 21 16.33 -30.48 0.13
C THR A 21 16.32 -30.97 1.58
N THR A 22 16.05 -30.08 2.55
CA THR A 22 15.74 -30.47 3.94
C THR A 22 14.24 -30.44 4.15
N THR A 23 13.62 -31.61 4.04
CA THR A 23 12.22 -31.87 4.40
C THR A 23 12.13 -32.02 5.92
N HIS A 24 11.58 -31.01 6.62
CA HIS A 24 11.20 -31.17 8.03
C HIS A 24 9.78 -31.74 8.11
N SER A 25 9.71 -33.04 8.34
CA SER A 25 8.50 -33.76 8.74
C SER A 25 8.08 -33.32 10.15
N PHE A 26 7.03 -32.50 10.26
CA PHE A 26 6.36 -32.27 11.53
C PHE A 26 5.38 -33.41 11.82
N SER A 27 5.80 -34.31 12.70
CA SER A 27 5.00 -35.40 13.24
C SER A 27 3.99 -34.87 14.26
N PHE A 28 2.71 -35.08 13.93
CA PHE A 28 1.56 -34.98 14.82
C PHE A 28 1.73 -35.94 16.02
N LEU A 29 1.48 -35.45 17.24
CA LEU A 29 1.27 -36.27 18.43
C LEU A 29 -0.11 -35.94 19.03
N PRO A 30 -0.94 -36.94 19.36
CA PRO A 30 -2.32 -36.69 19.78
C PRO A 30 -2.60 -37.05 21.26
N HIS A 31 -3.77 -36.62 21.75
CA HIS A 31 -4.56 -37.05 22.92
C HIS A 31 -3.96 -36.87 24.35
N ASN A 32 -4.67 -36.18 25.25
CA ASN A 32 -5.76 -36.69 26.10
C ASN A 32 -5.97 -35.83 27.38
N ASN A 33 -7.19 -35.87 27.89
CA ASN A 33 -7.80 -35.16 29.01
C ASN A 33 -7.33 -35.61 30.41
N ASN A 34 -7.41 -34.69 31.39
CA ASN A 34 -8.24 -34.76 32.61
C ASN A 34 -7.59 -34.12 33.87
N LEU A 35 -8.29 -33.09 34.39
CA LEU A 35 -8.70 -32.82 35.80
C LEU A 35 -7.68 -32.96 36.94
N ILE A 36 -7.58 -31.90 37.79
CA ILE A 36 -7.83 -31.95 39.25
C ILE A 36 -7.93 -30.53 39.86
N LEU A 37 -8.94 -30.35 40.72
CA LEU A 37 -9.36 -29.16 41.46
C LEU A 37 -8.33 -28.73 42.53
N HIS A 38 -8.19 -27.41 42.75
CA HIS A 38 -7.90 -26.87 44.08
C HIS A 38 -8.76 -25.62 44.36
N LEU A 39 -9.53 -25.72 45.46
CA LEU A 39 -10.35 -24.69 46.08
C LEU A 39 -9.50 -23.63 46.81
N ARG A 40 -9.97 -22.37 46.77
CA ARG A 40 -9.75 -21.20 47.67
C ARG A 40 -9.38 -19.98 46.80
N THR A 41 -10.13 -18.88 46.78
CA THR A 41 -10.67 -18.12 47.92
C THR A 41 -12.01 -17.43 47.62
N PRO A 42 -12.95 -17.37 48.58
CA PRO A 42 -14.14 -16.51 48.50
C PRO A 42 -13.78 -15.08 48.96
N SER A 43 -14.65 -14.13 48.62
CA SER A 43 -14.62 -12.68 48.92
C SER A 43 -13.63 -11.83 48.12
N PHE A 44 -14.14 -11.00 47.20
CA PHE A 44 -14.31 -9.56 47.45
C PHE A 44 -15.19 -8.93 46.36
N LEU A 45 -16.18 -8.18 46.82
CA LEU A 45 -17.21 -7.47 46.07
C LEU A 45 -16.61 -6.53 45.01
N ARG A 46 -17.08 -6.66 43.76
CA ARG A 46 -17.42 -5.47 42.97
C ARG A 46 -18.54 -5.79 41.98
N PRO A 47 -19.81 -5.50 42.28
CA PRO A 47 -20.80 -5.44 41.22
C PRO A 47 -20.36 -4.36 40.21
N PRO A 48 -20.39 -4.63 38.90
CA PRO A 48 -20.22 -3.57 37.92
C PRO A 48 -21.33 -2.52 38.14
N PRO A 49 -21.03 -1.22 38.02
CA PRO A 49 -22.06 -0.19 38.18
C PRO A 49 -23.18 -0.43 37.17
N LEU A 50 -24.41 -0.51 37.67
CA LEU A 50 -25.63 -0.43 36.86
C LEU A 50 -25.56 0.88 36.07
N ASN A 51 -25.42 0.77 34.76
CA ASN A 51 -25.46 1.91 33.86
C ASN A 51 -26.93 2.35 33.72
N PRO A 52 -27.35 3.52 34.24
CA PRO A 52 -28.69 4.01 33.98
C PRO A 52 -28.77 4.38 32.50
N SER A 53 -29.63 3.69 31.75
CA SER A 53 -30.00 4.11 30.40
C SER A 53 -30.50 5.55 30.45
N PRO A 54 -29.94 6.48 29.65
CA PRO A 54 -30.49 7.81 29.57
C PRO A 54 -31.91 7.74 28.96
N PRO A 55 -32.89 8.49 29.48
CA PRO A 55 -34.22 8.55 28.91
C PRO A 55 -34.14 9.10 27.48
N SER A 56 -34.87 8.44 26.56
CA SER A 56 -35.00 8.78 25.16
C SER A 56 -35.66 10.16 24.99
N ILE A 57 -34.86 11.21 24.92
CA ILE A 57 -35.30 12.56 24.60
C ILE A 57 -34.78 12.90 23.20
N PHE A 58 -35.68 12.75 22.23
CA PHE A 58 -35.66 13.21 20.83
C PHE A 58 -34.53 12.71 19.92
N THR A 59 -34.85 11.69 19.13
CA THR A 59 -34.22 11.49 17.81
C THR A 59 -34.64 12.64 16.91
N VAL A 60 -33.85 13.72 16.88
CA VAL A 60 -33.77 14.58 15.70
C VAL A 60 -32.70 14.02 14.80
N SER A 61 -33.14 13.39 13.72
CA SER A 61 -32.32 12.98 12.58
C SER A 61 -31.75 14.22 11.90
N ALA A 62 -30.74 14.84 12.51
CA ALA A 62 -29.87 15.79 11.83
C ALA A 62 -28.81 14.98 11.10
N LYS A 63 -29.04 14.82 9.80
CA LYS A 63 -28.07 14.50 8.74
C LYS A 63 -26.62 14.73 9.22
N SER A 64 -25.91 13.66 9.54
CA SER A 64 -24.47 13.69 9.75
C SER A 64 -23.77 13.86 8.40
N SER A 65 -23.85 15.08 7.84
CA SER A 65 -22.78 15.56 6.97
C SER A 65 -21.55 15.62 7.83
N THR A 66 -20.73 14.56 7.72
CA THR A 66 -19.43 14.41 8.36
C THR A 66 -18.68 15.74 8.31
N PRO A 67 -18.11 16.22 9.43
CA PRO A 67 -17.43 17.51 9.46
C PRO A 67 -16.37 17.54 8.36
N ASP A 68 -16.48 18.54 7.49
CA ASP A 68 -15.48 18.86 6.48
C ASP A 68 -14.12 18.92 7.18
N LYS A 69 -13.27 17.94 6.88
CA LYS A 69 -11.97 17.79 7.52
C LYS A 69 -11.23 19.12 7.38
N ALA A 70 -10.84 19.66 8.54
CA ALA A 70 -9.97 20.82 8.68
C ALA A 70 -8.93 20.83 7.55
N SER A 71 -8.88 21.96 6.86
CA SER A 71 -8.09 22.26 5.67
C SER A 71 -6.59 22.06 5.92
N GLU A 72 -6.16 20.81 5.91
CA GLU A 72 -4.77 20.46 5.76
C GLU A 72 -4.34 20.92 4.36
N GLN A 73 -3.41 21.89 4.32
CA GLN A 73 -2.88 22.42 3.07
C GLN A 73 -2.12 21.31 2.34
N LYS A 74 -2.81 20.76 1.35
CA LYS A 74 -2.36 19.63 0.57
C LYS A 74 -1.49 20.11 -0.58
N TRP A 75 -0.19 19.81 -0.52
CA TRP A 75 0.75 20.17 -1.57
C TRP A 75 0.63 19.17 -2.74
N VAL A 76 0.03 19.61 -3.85
CA VAL A 76 -0.22 18.77 -5.03
C VAL A 76 0.66 19.23 -6.18
N HIS A 77 1.36 18.28 -6.80
CA HIS A 77 2.23 18.49 -7.95
C HIS A 77 1.86 17.57 -9.10
N GLU A 78 2.23 17.96 -10.31
CA GLU A 78 2.08 17.15 -11.51
C GLU A 78 3.42 16.52 -11.87
N GLY A 79 3.36 15.38 -12.54
CA GLY A 79 4.55 14.62 -12.92
C GLY A 79 4.24 13.51 -13.90
N LEU A 80 5.31 12.89 -14.40
CA LEU A 80 5.28 11.78 -15.33
C LEU A 80 5.85 10.53 -14.67
N ILE A 81 5.17 9.41 -14.89
CA ILE A 81 5.62 8.13 -14.34
C ILE A 81 6.75 7.57 -15.20
N THR A 82 7.91 7.37 -14.59
CA THR A 82 9.11 6.88 -15.29
C THR A 82 9.17 5.36 -15.26
N GLU A 83 8.96 4.76 -14.08
CA GLU A 83 9.16 3.32 -13.88
C GLU A 83 8.11 2.75 -12.91
N SER A 84 7.71 1.51 -13.14
CA SER A 84 6.89 0.72 -12.22
C SER A 84 7.75 -0.20 -11.38
N LEU A 85 7.55 -0.22 -10.06
CA LEU A 85 8.29 -1.04 -9.11
C LEU A 85 7.46 -2.23 -8.63
N PRO A 86 8.10 -3.36 -8.25
CA PRO A 86 7.41 -4.62 -7.92
C PRO A 86 6.48 -4.54 -6.69
N ASN A 87 6.70 -3.57 -5.81
CA ASN A 87 5.88 -3.31 -4.61
C ASN A 87 4.60 -2.50 -4.91
N GLY A 88 4.21 -2.37 -6.18
CA GLY A 88 3.06 -1.55 -6.58
C GLY A 88 3.30 -0.06 -6.37
N MET A 89 4.57 0.35 -6.30
CA MET A 89 4.98 1.75 -6.27
C MET A 89 5.52 2.17 -7.63
N PHE A 90 5.63 3.48 -7.83
CA PHE A 90 6.03 4.07 -9.09
C PHE A 90 7.10 5.13 -8.84
N ARG A 91 8.10 5.19 -9.72
CA ARG A 91 8.97 6.36 -9.80
C ARG A 91 8.27 7.43 -10.61
N VAL A 92 8.09 8.59 -10.01
CA VAL A 92 7.45 9.75 -10.65
C VAL A 92 8.48 10.86 -10.75
N ARG A 93 8.72 11.34 -11.97
CA ARG A 93 9.45 12.58 -12.20
C ARG A 93 8.47 13.72 -12.12
N LEU A 94 8.58 14.54 -11.09
CA LEU A 94 7.78 15.76 -10.95
C LEU A 94 8.21 16.79 -11.99
N ASP A 95 7.34 17.75 -12.27
CA ASP A 95 7.67 18.87 -13.17
C ASP A 95 8.79 19.77 -12.61
N ASN A 96 9.04 19.69 -11.30
CA ASN A 96 10.20 20.32 -10.64
C ASN A 96 11.51 19.54 -10.84
N GLU A 97 11.51 18.53 -11.71
CA GLU A 97 12.62 17.60 -12.01
C GLU A 97 12.99 16.60 -10.90
N ASP A 98 12.40 16.71 -9.71
CA ASP A 98 12.60 15.75 -8.62
C ASP A 98 12.01 14.37 -8.95
N LEU A 99 12.76 13.33 -8.60
CA LEU A 99 12.32 11.93 -8.69
C LEU A 99 11.81 11.46 -7.33
N ILE A 100 10.53 11.13 -7.27
CA ILE A 100 9.86 10.71 -6.03
C ILE A 100 9.28 9.30 -6.16
N LEU A 101 9.04 8.69 -5.01
CA LEU A 101 8.42 7.38 -4.87
C LEU A 101 6.93 7.54 -4.57
N GLY A 102 6.09 7.17 -5.53
CA GLY A 102 4.65 7.32 -5.48
C GLY A 102 3.93 6.01 -5.20
N TYR A 103 2.98 6.02 -4.27
CA TYR A 103 2.01 4.93 -4.10
C TYR A 103 0.60 5.36 -4.53
N ILE A 104 -0.20 4.39 -4.92
CA ILE A 104 -1.54 4.63 -5.44
C ILE A 104 -2.52 4.96 -4.30
N SER A 105 -3.31 6.03 -4.45
CA SER A 105 -4.40 6.33 -3.50
C SER A 105 -5.49 5.25 -3.51
N GLY A 106 -6.17 5.08 -2.38
CA GLY A 106 -7.29 4.14 -2.29
C GLY A 106 -8.40 4.42 -3.32
N LYS A 107 -8.59 5.68 -3.73
CA LYS A 107 -9.57 6.08 -4.76
C LYS A 107 -9.24 5.44 -6.11
N ILE A 108 -7.98 5.47 -6.53
CA ILE A 108 -7.52 4.83 -7.75
C ILE A 108 -7.71 3.30 -7.68
N ARG A 109 -7.37 2.67 -6.54
CA ARG A 109 -7.57 1.22 -6.34
C ARG A 109 -9.04 0.82 -6.46
N LYS A 110 -9.94 1.58 -5.83
CA LYS A 110 -11.40 1.34 -5.89
C LYS A 110 -11.98 1.54 -7.29
N ASN A 111 -11.43 2.49 -8.05
CA ASN A 111 -11.91 2.84 -9.38
C ASN A 111 -11.22 2.04 -10.51
N PHE A 112 -10.43 1.02 -10.15
CA PHE A 112 -9.68 0.15 -11.05
C PHE A 112 -8.86 0.89 -12.12
N VAL A 113 -8.38 2.10 -11.80
CA VAL A 113 -7.59 2.90 -12.74
C VAL A 113 -6.18 2.33 -12.78
N ARG A 114 -5.79 1.84 -13.95
CA ARG A 114 -4.44 1.34 -14.22
C ARG A 114 -3.50 2.49 -14.53
N ILE A 115 -2.33 2.42 -13.91
CA ILE A 115 -1.26 3.40 -14.01
C ILE A 115 -0.07 2.70 -14.66
N LEU A 116 0.43 3.27 -15.75
CA LEU A 116 1.55 2.73 -16.53
C LEU A 116 2.71 3.73 -16.60
N PRO A 117 3.94 3.26 -16.86
CA PRO A 117 5.03 4.15 -17.27
C PRO A 117 4.63 5.01 -18.47
N GLY A 118 4.92 6.30 -18.42
CA GLY A 118 4.52 7.30 -19.41
C GLY A 118 3.23 8.06 -19.08
N ASP A 119 2.44 7.63 -18.10
CA ASP A 119 1.23 8.36 -17.70
C ASP A 119 1.58 9.67 -16.97
N ARG A 120 0.82 10.73 -17.29
CA ARG A 120 0.79 11.99 -16.52
C ARG A 120 -0.14 11.85 -15.32
N VAL A 121 0.35 12.21 -14.14
CA VAL A 121 -0.37 12.03 -12.88
C VAL A 121 -0.27 13.25 -11.96
N ARG A 122 -1.28 13.42 -11.11
CA ARG A 122 -1.26 14.34 -9.96
C ARG A 122 -0.87 13.59 -8.70
N VAL A 123 0.16 14.10 -8.03
CA VAL A 123 0.73 13.55 -6.82
C VAL A 123 0.58 14.54 -5.68
N GLU A 124 0.05 14.07 -4.56
CA GLU A 124 0.13 14.78 -3.28
C GLU A 124 1.44 14.43 -2.61
N VAL A 125 2.29 15.43 -2.41
CA VAL A 125 3.56 15.24 -1.72
C VAL A 125 3.34 15.41 -0.22
N SER A 126 3.98 14.56 0.58
CA SER A 126 3.93 14.69 2.03
C SER A 126 4.61 15.99 2.47
N ARG A 127 4.05 16.70 3.47
CA ARG A 127 4.69 17.90 4.05
C ARG A 127 6.04 17.58 4.72
N TYR A 128 6.22 16.33 5.14
CA TYR A 128 7.39 15.89 5.89
C TYR A 128 8.46 15.24 5.00
N ASP A 129 8.07 14.72 3.83
CA ASP A 129 8.98 14.01 2.94
C ASP A 129 8.65 14.34 1.48
N SER A 130 9.51 15.14 0.86
CA SER A 130 9.38 15.53 -0.54
C SER A 130 9.72 14.39 -1.50
N SER A 131 10.37 13.32 -1.02
CA SER A 131 10.75 12.15 -1.83
C SER A 131 9.61 11.12 -1.95
N LYS A 132 8.51 11.29 -1.21
CA LYS A 132 7.37 10.37 -1.20
C LYS A 132 6.07 11.09 -1.48
N GLY A 133 5.22 10.44 -2.27
CA GLY A 133 3.95 11.02 -2.66
C GLY A 133 2.82 10.00 -2.82
N ARG A 134 1.59 10.53 -2.80
CA ARG A 134 0.36 9.77 -3.04
C ARG A 134 -0.24 10.16 -4.39
N ILE A 135 -0.35 9.20 -5.29
CA ILE A 135 -0.95 9.39 -6.63
C ILE A 135 -2.47 9.46 -6.49
N ILE A 136 -3.04 10.65 -6.74
CA ILE A 136 -4.46 10.94 -6.54
C ILE A 136 -5.25 10.63 -7.81
N TYR A 137 -4.73 11.05 -8.96
CA TYR A 137 -5.45 11.02 -10.23
C TYR A 137 -4.48 10.93 -11.42
N ARG A 138 -4.93 10.28 -12.50
CA ARG A 138 -4.24 10.19 -13.79
C ARG A 138 -4.88 11.16 -14.78
N ILE A 139 -4.10 12.07 -15.33
CA ILE A 139 -4.56 13.08 -16.28
C ILE A 139 -4.82 12.39 -17.62
N ARG A 140 -6.05 12.50 -18.13
CA ARG A 140 -6.40 12.07 -19.48
C ARG A 140 -6.45 13.31 -20.36
N ASN A 141 -5.56 13.40 -21.34
CA ASN A 141 -5.69 14.42 -22.38
C ASN A 141 -6.81 13.95 -23.32
N THR A 142 -8.05 14.37 -23.06
CA THR A 142 -9.14 14.19 -24.04
C THR A 142 -9.05 15.35 -25.04
N PRO A 143 -8.72 15.11 -26.32
CA PRO A 143 -8.59 16.18 -27.32
C PRO A 143 -9.95 16.66 -27.88
N GLY A 144 -10.96 16.89 -27.04
CA GLY A 144 -12.31 17.18 -27.54
C GLY A 144 -13.12 18.13 -26.67
N SER A 145 -13.03 19.44 -26.95
CA SER A 145 -14.11 20.40 -26.65
C SER A 145 -13.98 21.81 -27.26
N ASN A 146 -12.89 22.19 -27.94
CA ASN A 146 -12.68 23.59 -28.36
C ASN A 146 -12.29 23.73 -29.85
N SER A 147 -13.11 23.21 -30.75
CA SER A 147 -13.04 23.53 -32.19
C SER A 147 -14.44 23.92 -32.67
N SER A 148 -14.78 25.20 -32.48
CA SER A 148 -15.89 25.89 -33.13
C SER A 148 -15.32 27.02 -33.97
#